data_AF-A0A497J6T1-F1
#
_entry.id   AF-A0A497J6T1-F1
#
_cell.length_a   1.000
_cell.length_b   1.000
_cell.length_c   1.000
_cell.angle_alpha   90.00
_cell.angle_beta   90.00
_cell.angle_gamma   90.00
#
_symmetry.space_group_name_H-M   'P 1'
#
loop_
_entity.id
_entity.type
_entity.pdbx_description
1 polymer ?
#
loop_
_entity_poly.entity_id
_entity_poly.type
_entity_poly.pdbx_seq_one_letter_code
_entity_poly.pdbx_strand_id
1 'polypeptide(L)'
;MPTVEFNLADLKPLLGREINREELEDLILYVKGEVEDFYENEVKIDLKDTNRPDLWSVEGIARELKGHLGIEEGIPNYKVNPPEISMIVSKKVEKVRAKTVAAVVKNLSFDEESIRQIIQLQEKIHLTYGRNRHATSIGIYDYDKIAPPIHYTTVEPEGIKFVPLDFEEELTPKEILEKHPKGREYGHLIKKYDEYPLMIDSKGNVLSIPPIINSAYTGKITEETKNVFIEMTGHSIETLLLPLNVIVTALADRGGKIYSVEVKYPEKTIVTPDLTPKKFDINLDYCRKILGLSLTDEEIIALLKRARYNIEKNKNKLVVYYPAYRNDIMHQRDVVEDIAIAYNLNNMKPETPKLPTIGRGLEIEEFCDTIREIMIGLGFQEIMTFSLTNKENLFVKMNIKEEDVCEIANPVSSSWTALRNWLIPSLLEFLSRNKHVDFPQKIFEVGDVVIIDEIRETKTKTIRKLACAISDSKVSYEEISSSLDALMRNLGIEY
;
A
#
# COMPACT_ATOMS: atom_id res chain seq x y z
N MET A 1 -0.65 -3.06 4.46
CA MET A 1 0.04 -1.83 4.87
C MET A 1 1.50 -2.19 5.12
N PRO A 2 2.45 -1.27 4.91
CA PRO A 2 3.87 -1.57 5.10
C PRO A 2 4.17 -1.76 6.59
N THR A 3 4.60 -2.97 6.95
CA THR A 3 5.14 -3.23 8.29
C THR A 3 6.64 -2.95 8.31
N VAL A 4 7.16 -2.44 9.42
CA VAL A 4 8.59 -2.23 9.66
C VAL A 4 8.98 -2.94 10.94
N GLU A 5 10.01 -3.78 10.86
CA GLU A 5 10.55 -4.55 11.98
C GLU A 5 11.98 -4.08 12.27
N PHE A 6 12.27 -3.71 13.50
CA PHE A 6 13.62 -3.30 13.90
C PHE A 6 13.91 -3.61 15.36
N ASN A 7 15.20 -3.70 15.69
CA ASN A 7 15.65 -3.80 17.06
C ASN A 7 15.58 -2.43 17.75
N LEU A 8 14.96 -2.34 18.93
CA LEU A 8 14.83 -1.10 19.69
C LEU A 8 16.18 -0.43 19.99
N ALA A 9 17.26 -1.23 20.12
CA ALA A 9 18.60 -0.70 20.32
C ALA A 9 19.12 0.11 19.12
N ASP A 10 18.62 -0.13 17.91
CA ASP A 10 18.99 0.58 16.69
C ASP A 10 18.33 1.97 16.60
N LEU A 11 17.16 2.14 17.24
CA LEU A 11 16.48 3.44 17.30
C LEU A 11 17.26 4.46 18.16
N LYS A 12 17.92 4.01 19.23
CA LYS A 12 18.66 4.86 20.18
C LYS A 12 19.73 5.74 19.51
N PRO A 13 20.71 5.22 18.75
CA PRO A 13 21.74 6.04 18.10
C PRO A 13 21.14 6.98 17.05
N LEU A 14 20.08 6.54 16.36
CA LEU A 14 19.39 7.36 15.37
C LEU A 14 18.70 8.54 16.02
N LEU A 15 17.99 8.34 17.12
CA LEU A 15 17.25 9.38 17.81
C LEU A 15 18.14 10.28 18.67
N GLY A 16 19.23 9.73 19.22
CA GLY A 16 20.14 10.41 20.16
C GLY A 16 19.68 10.38 21.63
N ARG A 17 18.64 9.59 21.96
CA ARG A 17 18.16 9.35 23.33
C ARG A 17 17.54 7.96 23.45
N GLU A 18 17.41 7.49 24.68
CA GLU A 18 16.64 6.28 24.99
C GLU A 18 15.14 6.58 24.99
N ILE A 19 14.38 5.58 24.56
CA ILE A 19 12.93 5.51 24.60
C ILE A 19 12.57 4.14 25.18
N ASN A 20 11.62 4.10 26.10
CA ASN A 20 11.06 2.86 26.62
C ASN A 20 9.85 2.42 25.78
N ARG A 21 9.34 1.22 26.03
CA ARG A 21 8.23 0.65 25.26
C ARG A 21 6.96 1.51 25.29
N GLU A 22 6.52 1.96 26.47
CA GLU A 22 5.30 2.75 26.62
C GLU A 22 5.41 4.09 25.87
N GLU A 23 6.56 4.75 25.98
CA GLU A 23 6.84 5.99 25.25
C GLU A 23 6.89 5.75 23.73
N LEU A 24 7.42 4.61 23.27
CA LEU A 24 7.41 4.26 21.85
C LEU A 24 5.99 4.05 21.33
N GLU A 25 5.13 3.33 22.05
CA GLU A 25 3.74 3.07 21.67
C GLU A 25 2.98 4.39 21.41
N ASP A 26 3.17 5.41 22.27
CA ASP A 26 2.59 6.73 22.08
C ASP A 26 3.24 7.51 20.91
N LEU A 27 4.56 7.45 20.77
CA LEU A 27 5.29 8.22 19.76
C LEU A 27 5.03 7.72 18.33
N ILE A 28 4.83 6.41 18.17
CA ILE A 28 4.60 5.81 16.86
C ILE A 28 3.28 6.27 16.21
N LEU A 29 2.32 6.75 17.01
CA LEU A 29 1.11 7.39 16.49
C LEU A 29 1.41 8.63 15.63
N TYR A 30 2.49 9.37 15.91
CA TYR A 30 2.88 10.55 15.13
C TYR A 30 3.44 10.22 13.74
N VAL A 31 3.91 8.99 13.54
CA VAL A 31 4.30 8.48 12.22
C VAL A 31 3.16 7.71 11.53
N LYS A 32 1.92 7.88 12.02
CA LYS A 32 0.72 7.13 11.59
C LYS A 32 0.94 5.61 11.69
N GLY A 33 1.71 5.18 12.67
CA GLY A 33 1.98 3.77 12.93
C GLY A 33 1.21 3.26 14.13
N GLU A 34 1.08 1.94 14.19
CA GLU A 34 0.64 1.21 15.38
C GLU A 34 1.66 0.11 15.66
N VAL A 35 1.99 -0.10 16.93
CA VAL A 35 2.77 -1.27 17.31
C VAL A 35 1.88 -2.51 17.16
N GLU A 36 2.29 -3.42 16.29
CA GLU A 36 1.59 -4.69 16.05
C GLU A 36 2.06 -5.78 16.99
N ASP A 37 3.38 -5.84 17.25
CA ASP A 37 3.99 -6.83 18.14
C ASP A 37 5.29 -6.33 18.78
N PHE A 38 5.62 -6.88 19.95
CA PHE A 38 6.88 -6.70 20.66
C PHE A 38 7.39 -8.06 21.12
N TYR A 39 8.54 -8.48 20.59
CA TYR A 39 9.21 -9.71 20.99
C TYR A 39 10.64 -9.42 21.44
N GLU A 40 10.92 -9.62 22.73
CA GLU A 40 12.20 -9.27 23.36
C GLU A 40 12.60 -7.80 23.10
N ASN A 41 13.59 -7.57 22.23
CA ASN A 41 14.06 -6.24 21.81
C ASN A 41 13.63 -5.87 20.39
N GLU A 42 12.86 -6.71 19.71
CA GLU A 42 12.30 -6.41 18.39
C GLU A 42 10.92 -5.81 18.51
N VAL A 43 10.68 -4.77 17.71
CA VAL A 43 9.37 -4.14 17.55
C VAL A 43 8.91 -4.28 16.11
N LYS A 44 7.63 -4.64 15.94
CA LYS A 44 6.94 -4.65 14.66
C LYS A 44 5.91 -3.54 14.63
N ILE A 45 6.06 -2.64 13.67
CA ILE A 45 5.19 -1.47 13.49
C ILE A 45 4.41 -1.63 12.20
N ASP A 46 3.09 -1.51 12.27
CA ASP A 46 2.21 -1.40 11.10
C ASP A 46 1.98 0.08 10.77
N LEU A 47 2.54 0.55 9.65
CA LEU A 47 2.38 1.93 9.21
C LEU A 47 1.12 2.07 8.36
N LYS A 48 0.16 2.87 8.82
CA LYS A 48 -1.13 3.06 8.15
C LYS A 48 -1.05 3.95 6.91
N ASP A 49 0.11 4.59 6.68
CA ASP A 49 0.35 5.47 5.53
C ASP A 49 1.19 4.79 4.44
N THR A 50 0.61 4.68 3.24
CA THR A 50 1.29 4.15 2.05
C THR A 50 1.92 5.23 1.15
N ASN A 51 1.76 6.52 1.48
CA ASN A 51 2.22 7.66 0.70
C ASN A 51 3.55 8.24 1.20
N ARG A 52 4.04 7.77 2.34
CA ARG A 52 5.29 8.18 2.98
C ARG A 52 6.35 7.05 3.00
N PRO A 53 6.95 6.68 1.85
CA PRO A 53 8.00 5.66 1.82
C PRO A 53 9.22 6.00 2.70
N ASP A 54 9.43 7.28 3.01
CA ASP A 54 10.46 7.69 3.94
C ASP A 54 10.27 7.09 5.34
N LEU A 55 9.04 6.81 5.77
CA LEU A 55 8.74 6.22 7.07
C LEU A 55 8.91 4.69 7.11
N TRP A 56 9.14 4.01 5.98
CA TRP A 56 9.19 2.54 5.91
C TRP A 56 10.53 1.94 6.39
N SER A 57 11.17 2.62 7.34
CA SER A 57 12.47 2.28 7.92
C SER A 57 12.62 2.93 9.30
N VAL A 58 13.45 2.35 10.17
CA VAL A 58 13.73 2.94 11.49
C VAL A 58 14.40 4.30 11.39
N GLU A 59 15.22 4.55 10.36
CA GLU A 59 15.87 5.83 10.08
C GLU A 59 14.82 6.92 9.82
N GLY A 60 13.84 6.60 8.97
CA GLY A 60 12.72 7.47 8.67
C GLY A 60 11.84 7.78 9.87
N ILE A 61 11.49 6.75 10.64
CA ILE A 61 10.73 6.89 11.87
C ILE A 61 11.49 7.79 12.85
N ALA A 62 12.77 7.50 13.10
CA ALA A 62 13.61 8.31 13.99
C ALA A 62 13.68 9.77 13.54
N ARG A 63 13.81 10.03 12.23
CA ARG A 63 13.87 11.38 11.65
C ARG A 63 12.60 12.18 11.90
N GLU A 64 11.43 11.57 11.76
CA GLU A 64 10.14 12.20 12.04
C GLU A 64 9.97 12.44 13.56
N LEU A 65 10.31 11.43 14.37
CA LEU A 65 10.23 11.53 15.83
C LEU A 65 11.16 12.62 16.40
N LYS A 66 12.35 12.85 15.82
CA LYS A 66 13.21 13.99 16.19
C LYS A 66 12.50 15.33 16.07
N GLY A 67 11.71 15.50 15.00
CA GLY A 67 10.90 16.69 14.78
C GLY A 67 9.82 16.82 15.84
N HIS A 68 9.07 15.74 16.06
CA HIS A 68 8.00 15.73 17.05
C HIS A 68 8.50 16.04 18.47
N LEU A 69 9.60 15.41 18.88
CA LEU A 69 10.24 15.57 20.19
C LEU A 69 11.00 16.90 20.35
N GLY A 70 11.09 17.72 19.31
CA GLY A 70 11.84 18.99 19.34
C GLY A 70 13.36 18.80 19.46
N ILE A 71 13.89 17.62 19.15
CA ILE A 71 15.33 17.34 19.12
C ILE A 71 15.97 18.04 17.93
N GLU A 72 15.30 17.99 16.78
CA GLU A 72 15.74 18.65 15.55
C GLU A 72 14.51 19.15 14.79
N GLU A 73 14.41 20.46 14.61
CA GLU A 73 13.29 21.10 13.93
C GLU A 73 13.66 21.51 12.50
N GLY A 74 12.65 21.60 11.62
CA GLY A 74 12.81 21.99 10.24
C GLY A 74 13.32 20.87 9.35
N ILE A 75 13.63 21.19 8.09
CA ILE A 75 14.10 20.18 7.13
C ILE A 75 15.51 19.73 7.54
N PRO A 76 15.79 18.42 7.66
CA PRO A 76 17.14 17.95 7.93
C PRO A 76 18.10 18.35 6.80
N ASN A 77 19.31 18.76 7.17
CA ASN A 77 20.28 19.29 6.22
C ASN A 77 21.15 18.19 5.61
N TYR A 78 20.83 17.76 4.39
CA TYR A 78 21.63 16.79 3.63
C TYR A 78 22.53 17.48 2.62
N LYS A 79 23.84 17.43 2.84
CA LYS A 79 24.82 17.92 1.86
C LYS A 79 25.05 16.87 0.77
N VAL A 80 24.70 17.21 -0.48
CA VAL A 80 25.04 16.42 -1.66
C VAL A 80 26.37 16.90 -2.24
N ASN A 81 27.36 16.03 -2.28
CA ASN A 81 28.67 16.32 -2.87
C ASN A 81 28.60 16.19 -4.40
N PRO A 82 29.46 16.93 -5.14
CA PRO A 82 29.49 16.88 -6.60
C PRO A 82 29.82 15.48 -7.12
N PRO A 83 29.47 15.17 -8.38
CA PRO A 83 29.62 13.84 -8.90
C PRO A 83 31.08 13.47 -9.11
N GLU A 84 31.45 12.28 -8.66
CA GLU A 84 32.77 11.70 -8.89
C GLU A 84 32.77 10.67 -10.03
N ILE A 85 31.60 10.15 -10.38
CA ILE A 85 31.41 9.12 -11.39
C ILE A 85 30.28 9.48 -12.35
N SER A 86 30.26 8.78 -13.48
CA SER A 86 29.15 8.84 -14.42
C SER A 86 28.60 7.45 -14.73
N MET A 87 27.30 7.40 -14.99
CA MET A 87 26.58 6.25 -15.50
C MET A 87 26.10 6.55 -16.92
N ILE A 88 26.44 5.70 -17.88
CA ILE A 88 26.13 5.87 -19.30
C ILE A 88 24.94 4.99 -19.65
N VAL A 89 23.87 5.59 -20.17
CA VAL A 89 22.62 4.90 -20.53
C VAL A 89 22.57 4.70 -22.04
N SER A 90 22.46 3.44 -22.45
CA SER A 90 22.34 3.05 -23.84
C SER A 90 20.93 3.31 -24.39
N LYS A 91 20.82 3.67 -25.67
CA LYS A 91 19.52 3.78 -26.35
C LYS A 91 18.75 2.44 -26.38
N LYS A 92 19.45 1.31 -26.26
CA LYS A 92 18.84 -0.02 -26.26
C LYS A 92 17.80 -0.23 -25.15
N VAL A 93 18.01 0.37 -23.98
CA VAL A 93 17.11 0.15 -22.83
C VAL A 93 15.74 0.82 -23.00
N GLU A 94 15.57 1.74 -23.96
CA GLU A 94 14.31 2.48 -24.19
C GLU A 94 13.12 1.57 -24.43
N LYS A 95 13.33 0.43 -25.09
CA LYS A 95 12.26 -0.52 -25.44
C LYS A 95 11.88 -1.46 -24.31
N VAL A 96 12.70 -1.54 -23.26
CA VAL A 96 12.58 -2.55 -22.21
C VAL A 96 12.32 -1.90 -20.85
N ARG A 97 13.26 -1.07 -20.39
CA ARG A 97 13.21 -0.37 -19.09
C ARG A 97 14.01 0.93 -19.19
N ALA A 98 13.34 1.98 -19.68
CA ALA A 98 14.00 3.11 -20.30
C ALA A 98 14.79 4.04 -19.36
N LYS A 99 14.49 4.04 -18.06
CA LYS A 99 14.98 5.08 -17.13
C LYS A 99 15.78 4.48 -15.99
N THR A 100 16.83 5.20 -15.60
CA THR A 100 17.64 4.94 -14.43
C THR A 100 18.09 6.23 -13.75
N VAL A 101 18.29 6.17 -12.43
CA VAL A 101 18.90 7.22 -11.60
C VAL A 101 19.87 6.55 -10.65
N ALA A 102 20.85 7.29 -10.14
CA ALA A 102 21.83 6.72 -9.22
C ALA A 102 22.40 7.73 -8.22
N ALA A 103 23.03 7.22 -7.18
CA ALA A 103 23.76 7.95 -6.16
C ALA A 103 24.91 7.10 -5.63
N VAL A 104 25.89 7.76 -5.00
CA VAL A 104 26.91 7.07 -4.18
C VAL A 104 26.79 7.57 -2.75
N VAL A 105 26.84 6.68 -1.77
CA VAL A 105 26.93 7.06 -0.35
C VAL A 105 28.20 6.44 0.25
N LYS A 106 29.03 7.27 0.87
CA LYS A 106 30.36 6.89 1.38
C LYS A 106 30.49 7.03 2.88
N ASN A 107 31.50 6.38 3.45
CA ASN A 107 31.82 6.41 4.89
C ASN A 107 30.70 5.85 5.77
N LEU A 108 30.07 4.78 5.30
CA LEU A 108 29.10 4.03 6.08
C LEU A 108 29.82 3.07 7.03
N SER A 109 29.14 2.76 8.13
CA SER A 109 29.54 1.73 9.08
C SER A 109 28.36 0.78 9.20
N PHE A 110 28.47 -0.39 8.58
CA PHE A 110 27.42 -1.40 8.62
C PHE A 110 27.65 -2.40 9.76
N ASP A 111 26.55 -2.79 10.35
CA ASP A 111 26.37 -3.95 11.22
C ASP A 111 25.20 -4.77 10.67
N GLU A 112 24.97 -5.95 11.25
CA GLU A 112 23.88 -6.84 10.84
C GLU A 112 22.51 -6.13 10.80
N GLU A 113 22.20 -5.30 11.80
CA GLU A 113 20.91 -4.63 11.92
C GLU A 113 20.73 -3.53 10.87
N SER A 114 21.72 -2.66 10.65
CA SER A 114 21.66 -1.63 9.63
C SER A 114 21.54 -2.20 8.21
N ILE A 115 22.23 -3.32 7.92
CA ILE A 115 22.07 -4.04 6.66
C ILE A 115 20.63 -4.56 6.53
N ARG A 116 20.08 -5.18 7.59
CA ARG A 116 18.69 -5.65 7.63
C ARG A 116 17.70 -4.52 7.36
N GLN A 117 17.90 -3.35 7.96
CA GLN A 117 17.03 -2.19 7.78
C GLN A 117 17.03 -1.66 6.34
N ILE A 118 18.20 -1.61 5.69
CA ILE A 118 18.31 -1.16 4.30
C ILE A 118 17.67 -2.16 3.34
N ILE A 119 17.87 -3.46 3.57
CA ILE A 119 17.23 -4.51 2.78
C ILE A 119 15.71 -4.44 2.96
N GLN A 120 15.23 -4.29 4.19
CA GLN A 120 13.81 -4.12 4.48
C GLN A 120 13.25 -2.90 3.74
N LEU A 121 13.87 -1.72 3.86
CA LEU A 121 13.42 -0.51 3.16
C LEU A 121 13.36 -0.73 1.63
N GLN A 122 14.40 -1.36 1.08
CA GLN A 122 14.45 -1.71 -0.35
C GLN A 122 13.27 -2.61 -0.74
N GLU A 123 12.98 -3.66 0.02
CA GLU A 123 11.90 -4.60 -0.26
C GLU A 123 10.51 -3.97 -0.13
N LYS A 124 10.27 -3.16 0.91
CA LYS A 124 8.99 -2.44 1.09
C LYS A 124 8.75 -1.47 -0.07
N ILE A 125 9.79 -0.75 -0.50
CA ILE A 125 9.73 0.10 -1.69
C ILE A 125 9.45 -0.74 -2.94
N HIS A 126 10.12 -1.87 -3.16
CA HIS A 126 9.88 -2.74 -4.32
C HIS A 126 8.43 -3.23 -4.41
N LEU A 127 7.89 -3.72 -3.29
CA LEU A 127 6.56 -4.33 -3.23
C LEU A 127 5.46 -3.28 -3.39
N THR A 128 5.53 -2.20 -2.61
CA THR A 128 4.45 -1.21 -2.50
C THR A 128 4.59 -0.12 -3.57
N TYR A 129 5.55 0.80 -3.40
CA TYR A 129 5.72 1.93 -4.31
C TYR A 129 6.15 1.49 -5.72
N GLY A 130 7.01 0.48 -5.80
CA GLY A 130 7.53 -0.12 -7.02
C GLY A 130 6.54 -1.05 -7.72
N ARG A 131 5.37 -1.36 -7.12
CA ARG A 131 4.35 -2.28 -7.63
C ARG A 131 4.96 -3.64 -8.02
N ASN A 132 5.54 -4.33 -7.05
CA ASN A 132 6.30 -5.57 -7.26
C ASN A 132 7.40 -5.39 -8.31
N ARG A 133 8.24 -4.36 -8.13
CA ARG A 133 9.37 -3.97 -9.00
C ARG A 133 9.03 -3.49 -10.42
N HIS A 134 7.76 -3.55 -10.82
CA HIS A 134 7.31 -3.12 -12.14
C HIS A 134 7.67 -1.64 -12.41
N ALA A 135 7.23 -0.74 -11.53
CA ALA A 135 7.46 0.70 -11.67
C ALA A 135 8.90 1.11 -11.31
N THR A 136 9.42 0.55 -10.21
CA THR A 136 10.73 0.91 -9.66
C THR A 136 11.42 -0.34 -9.11
N SER A 137 12.68 -0.53 -9.49
CA SER A 137 13.56 -1.56 -8.94
C SER A 137 14.86 -0.89 -8.51
N ILE A 138 15.39 -1.35 -7.40
CA ILE A 138 16.52 -0.76 -6.68
C ILE A 138 17.58 -1.85 -6.58
N GLY A 139 18.81 -1.48 -6.83
CA GLY A 139 20.00 -2.22 -6.47
C GLY A 139 20.89 -1.37 -5.55
N ILE A 140 21.62 -2.09 -4.71
CA ILE A 140 22.59 -1.51 -3.80
C ILE A 140 23.82 -2.40 -3.94
N TYR A 141 24.94 -1.77 -4.25
CA TYR A 141 26.18 -2.46 -4.59
C TYR A 141 27.31 -1.92 -3.74
N ASP A 142 28.26 -2.79 -3.43
CA ASP A 142 29.54 -2.40 -2.82
C ASP A 142 30.34 -1.58 -3.85
N TYR A 143 30.42 -0.28 -3.61
CA TYR A 143 31.04 0.67 -4.54
C TYR A 143 32.53 0.40 -4.72
N ASP A 144 33.20 -0.12 -3.69
CA ASP A 144 34.65 -0.35 -3.73
C ASP A 144 35.02 -1.51 -4.67
N LYS A 145 34.03 -2.32 -5.10
CA LYS A 145 34.19 -3.42 -6.06
C LYS A 145 33.81 -3.04 -7.49
N ILE A 146 33.38 -1.82 -7.75
CA ILE A 146 32.90 -1.36 -9.07
C ILE A 146 33.96 -0.50 -9.75
N ALA A 147 34.13 -0.67 -11.07
CA ALA A 147 34.98 0.19 -11.90
C ALA A 147 34.15 1.18 -12.76
N PRO A 148 34.11 2.48 -12.44
CA PRO A 148 33.43 3.48 -13.28
C PRO A 148 34.07 3.66 -14.67
N PRO A 149 33.36 4.22 -15.66
CA PRO A 149 31.92 4.52 -15.65
C PRO A 149 31.07 3.25 -15.63
N ILE A 150 29.85 3.39 -15.12
CA ILE A 150 28.87 2.29 -15.09
C ILE A 150 28.02 2.40 -16.36
N HIS A 151 27.71 1.28 -16.99
CA HIS A 151 26.93 1.21 -18.22
C HIS A 151 25.59 0.53 -17.97
N TYR A 152 24.50 1.24 -18.28
CA TYR A 152 23.15 0.68 -18.32
C TYR A 152 22.77 0.38 -19.77
N THR A 153 22.72 -0.89 -20.11
CA THR A 153 22.49 -1.38 -21.47
C THR A 153 21.57 -2.60 -21.47
N THR A 154 21.51 -3.33 -22.58
CA THR A 154 20.81 -4.60 -22.68
C THR A 154 21.77 -5.73 -23.06
N VAL A 155 21.33 -6.96 -22.82
CA VAL A 155 22.03 -8.20 -23.16
C VAL A 155 21.06 -9.24 -23.70
N GLU A 156 21.50 -10.10 -24.61
CA GLU A 156 20.71 -11.23 -25.09
C GLU A 156 20.45 -12.26 -23.99
N PRO A 157 19.36 -13.05 -24.05
CA PRO A 157 19.03 -14.06 -23.05
C PRO A 157 20.14 -15.09 -22.80
N GLU A 158 20.91 -15.43 -23.83
CA GLU A 158 22.06 -16.35 -23.76
C GLU A 158 23.41 -15.62 -23.69
N GLY A 159 23.39 -14.32 -23.34
CA GLY A 159 24.58 -13.46 -23.32
C GLY A 159 25.50 -13.69 -22.12
N ILE A 160 26.04 -12.61 -21.55
CA ILE A 160 27.08 -12.67 -20.52
C ILE A 160 26.62 -13.49 -19.30
N LYS A 161 27.46 -14.45 -18.90
CA LYS A 161 27.25 -15.22 -17.68
C LYS A 161 27.84 -14.48 -16.48
N PHE A 162 27.18 -14.61 -15.34
CA PHE A 162 27.71 -14.16 -14.06
C PHE A 162 27.08 -14.98 -12.94
N VAL A 163 27.67 -14.93 -11.75
CA VAL A 163 27.11 -15.56 -10.55
C VAL A 163 26.08 -14.60 -9.94
N PRO A 164 24.77 -14.93 -9.95
CA PRO A 164 23.76 -14.11 -9.28
C PRO A 164 23.89 -14.24 -7.77
N LEU A 165 23.36 -13.26 -7.03
CA LEU A 165 23.31 -13.31 -5.57
C LEU A 165 22.64 -14.61 -5.09
N ASP A 166 23.14 -15.17 -3.98
CA ASP A 166 22.66 -16.43 -3.39
C ASP A 166 22.81 -17.70 -4.27
N PHE A 167 23.69 -17.65 -5.28
CA PHE A 167 24.07 -18.80 -6.12
C PHE A 167 25.60 -18.97 -6.14
N GLU A 168 26.05 -20.18 -6.51
CA GLU A 168 27.47 -20.52 -6.63
C GLU A 168 27.95 -20.65 -8.08
N GLU A 169 27.03 -20.88 -9.02
CA GLU A 169 27.35 -21.12 -10.43
C GLU A 169 27.06 -19.89 -11.31
N GLU A 170 27.83 -19.76 -12.39
CA GLU A 170 27.59 -18.76 -13.43
C GLU A 170 26.40 -19.15 -14.30
N LEU A 171 25.42 -18.25 -14.41
CA LEU A 171 24.19 -18.45 -15.17
C LEU A 171 24.05 -17.42 -16.29
N THR A 172 23.46 -17.81 -17.42
CA THR A 172 23.00 -16.84 -18.43
C THR A 172 21.77 -16.06 -17.92
N PRO A 173 21.47 -14.89 -18.49
CA PRO A 173 20.25 -14.14 -18.17
C PRO A 173 18.97 -14.98 -18.24
N LYS A 174 18.86 -15.87 -19.23
CA LYS A 174 17.72 -16.79 -19.37
C LYS A 174 17.69 -17.85 -18.28
N GLU A 175 18.83 -18.48 -17.98
CA GLU A 175 18.92 -19.47 -16.90
C GLU A 175 18.55 -18.85 -15.55
N ILE A 176 18.90 -17.59 -15.31
CA ILE A 176 18.48 -16.84 -14.12
C ILE A 176 16.94 -16.78 -14.05
N LEU A 177 16.25 -16.45 -15.14
CA LEU A 177 14.77 -16.40 -15.14
C LEU A 177 14.12 -17.78 -14.90
N GLU A 178 14.80 -18.87 -15.24
CA GLU A 178 14.27 -20.23 -15.13
C GLU A 178 14.63 -20.93 -13.81
N LYS A 179 15.83 -20.67 -13.27
CA LYS A 179 16.40 -21.37 -12.10
C LYS A 179 16.35 -20.53 -10.83
N HIS A 180 16.65 -19.23 -10.89
CA HIS A 180 16.76 -18.38 -9.70
C HIS A 180 15.38 -18.09 -9.09
N PRO A 181 15.19 -18.16 -7.76
CA PRO A 181 13.90 -17.85 -7.12
C PRO A 181 13.33 -16.49 -7.53
N LYS A 182 14.13 -15.42 -7.45
CA LYS A 182 13.74 -14.08 -7.94
C LYS A 182 13.52 -14.01 -9.46
N GLY A 183 14.20 -14.86 -10.22
CA GLY A 183 13.99 -14.99 -11.66
C GLY A 183 12.61 -15.57 -11.99
N ARG A 184 12.17 -16.60 -11.25
CA ARG A 184 10.82 -17.17 -11.38
C ARG A 184 9.74 -16.19 -10.93
N GLU A 185 9.99 -15.50 -9.82
CA GLU A 185 9.05 -14.54 -9.23
C GLU A 185 8.84 -13.32 -10.15
N TYR A 186 9.92 -12.66 -10.57
CA TYR A 186 9.86 -11.38 -11.29
C TYR A 186 10.17 -11.46 -12.79
N GLY A 187 10.56 -12.63 -13.31
CA GLY A 187 10.99 -12.79 -14.71
C GLY A 187 9.94 -12.39 -15.73
N HIS A 188 8.66 -12.49 -15.39
CA HIS A 188 7.55 -12.05 -16.23
C HIS A 188 7.63 -10.56 -16.62
N LEU A 189 8.36 -9.73 -15.86
CA LEU A 189 8.57 -8.31 -16.15
C LEU A 189 9.42 -8.08 -17.41
N ILE A 190 10.38 -8.98 -17.71
CA ILE A 190 11.34 -8.79 -18.81
C ILE A 190 11.34 -9.94 -19.83
N LYS A 191 10.81 -11.12 -19.51
CA LYS A 191 10.82 -12.32 -20.37
C LYS A 191 10.18 -12.13 -21.75
N LYS A 192 9.32 -11.12 -21.90
CA LYS A 192 8.63 -10.79 -23.16
C LYS A 192 9.50 -10.05 -24.18
N TYR A 193 10.72 -9.63 -23.82
CA TYR A 193 11.61 -8.85 -24.67
C TYR A 193 12.76 -9.70 -25.24
N ASP A 194 13.28 -9.31 -26.40
CA ASP A 194 14.37 -10.02 -27.10
C ASP A 194 15.75 -9.80 -26.43
N GLU A 195 15.94 -8.68 -25.74
CA GLU A 195 17.11 -8.39 -24.91
C GLU A 195 16.64 -7.96 -23.51
N TYR A 196 17.44 -8.27 -22.49
CA TYR A 196 17.16 -7.97 -21.08
C TYR A 196 18.03 -6.80 -20.58
N PRO A 197 17.55 -5.98 -19.62
CA PRO A 197 18.36 -4.90 -19.06
C PRO A 197 19.59 -5.44 -18.31
N LEU A 198 20.72 -4.77 -18.45
CA LEU A 198 22.00 -5.13 -17.85
C LEU A 198 22.68 -3.89 -17.28
N MET A 199 23.15 -4.01 -16.04
CA MET A 199 24.08 -3.05 -15.44
C MET A 199 25.48 -3.67 -15.41
N ILE A 200 26.47 -2.99 -15.96
CA ILE A 200 27.84 -3.50 -16.09
C ILE A 200 28.84 -2.37 -15.90
N ASP A 201 30.01 -2.65 -15.31
CA ASP A 201 31.05 -1.65 -15.10
C ASP A 201 32.03 -1.55 -16.29
N SER A 202 33.02 -0.65 -16.22
CA SER A 202 33.99 -0.43 -17.30
C SER A 202 35.00 -1.56 -17.49
N LYS A 203 35.11 -2.48 -16.53
CA LYS A 203 35.94 -3.69 -16.60
C LYS A 203 35.16 -4.90 -17.10
N GLY A 204 33.86 -4.76 -17.35
CA GLY A 204 32.99 -5.85 -17.79
C GLY A 204 32.40 -6.67 -16.64
N ASN A 205 32.50 -6.21 -15.39
CA ASN A 205 31.87 -6.89 -14.26
C ASN A 205 30.37 -6.58 -14.26
N VAL A 206 29.54 -7.63 -14.26
CA VAL A 206 28.09 -7.49 -14.18
C VAL A 206 27.71 -7.05 -12.77
N LEU A 207 26.94 -5.97 -12.68
CA LEU A 207 26.34 -5.50 -11.43
C LEU A 207 25.00 -6.19 -11.21
N SER A 208 24.12 -6.19 -12.20
CA SER A 208 22.78 -6.77 -12.08
C SER A 208 22.10 -6.98 -13.42
N ILE A 209 21.02 -7.75 -13.40
CA ILE A 209 19.97 -7.76 -14.41
C ILE A 209 18.72 -7.13 -13.79
N PRO A 210 18.50 -5.81 -13.98
CA PRO A 210 17.28 -5.18 -13.47
C PRO A 210 16.03 -5.67 -14.22
N PRO A 211 14.88 -5.84 -13.55
CA PRO A 211 14.61 -5.66 -12.11
C PRO A 211 14.77 -6.96 -11.27
N ILE A 212 15.53 -7.94 -11.77
CA ILE A 212 15.51 -9.33 -11.29
C ILE A 212 16.45 -9.56 -10.12
N ILE A 213 17.76 -9.43 -10.35
CA ILE A 213 18.77 -9.85 -9.39
C ILE A 213 20.11 -9.14 -9.59
N ASN A 214 20.84 -8.94 -8.50
CA ASN A 214 22.21 -8.42 -8.49
C ASN A 214 23.22 -9.57 -8.63
N SER A 215 24.46 -9.26 -8.97
CA SER A 215 25.56 -10.22 -8.94
C SER A 215 26.01 -10.49 -7.50
N ALA A 216 26.52 -11.70 -7.24
CA ALA A 216 27.08 -12.04 -5.94
C ALA A 216 28.35 -11.22 -5.62
N TYR A 217 29.11 -10.83 -6.64
CA TYR A 217 30.38 -10.14 -6.48
C TYR A 217 30.22 -8.69 -6.02
N THR A 218 29.40 -7.88 -6.73
CA THR A 218 29.23 -6.46 -6.40
C THR A 218 27.93 -6.17 -5.65
N GLY A 219 26.90 -6.99 -5.78
CA GLY A 219 25.58 -6.77 -5.20
C GLY A 219 25.42 -7.20 -3.74
N LYS A 220 26.43 -7.83 -3.14
CA LYS A 220 26.39 -8.26 -1.73
C LYS A 220 26.98 -7.18 -0.83
N ILE A 221 26.14 -6.60 0.02
CA ILE A 221 26.55 -5.69 1.10
C ILE A 221 26.91 -6.51 2.33
N THR A 222 28.04 -6.18 2.95
CA THR A 222 28.52 -6.82 4.18
C THR A 222 28.92 -5.75 5.20
N GLU A 223 29.26 -6.15 6.43
CA GLU A 223 29.79 -5.25 7.47
C GLU A 223 31.10 -4.56 7.06
N GLU A 224 31.83 -5.15 6.10
CA GLU A 224 33.06 -4.56 5.55
C GLU A 224 32.79 -3.44 4.53
N THR A 225 31.59 -3.39 3.96
CA THR A 225 31.23 -2.41 2.94
C THR A 225 31.17 -1.02 3.57
N LYS A 226 31.92 -0.06 3.01
CA LYS A 226 31.96 1.34 3.50
C LYS A 226 31.33 2.33 2.54
N ASN A 227 31.26 1.96 1.27
CA ASN A 227 30.79 2.82 0.20
C ASN A 227 29.80 2.01 -0.62
N VAL A 228 28.64 2.59 -0.90
CA VAL A 228 27.60 1.95 -1.70
C VAL A 228 27.28 2.77 -2.94
N PHE A 229 27.14 2.08 -4.05
CA PHE A 229 26.51 2.61 -5.25
C PHE A 229 25.05 2.16 -5.23
N ILE A 230 24.14 3.11 -5.40
CA ILE A 230 22.71 2.85 -5.41
C ILE A 230 22.19 3.29 -6.75
N GLU A 231 21.43 2.45 -7.41
CA GLU A 231 20.72 2.78 -8.64
C GLU A 231 19.24 2.48 -8.49
N MET A 232 18.44 3.07 -9.37
CA MET A 232 17.06 2.67 -9.51
C MET A 232 16.70 2.66 -10.97
N THR A 233 16.07 1.58 -11.43
CA THR A 233 15.61 1.44 -12.81
C THR A 233 14.10 1.39 -12.86
N GLY A 234 13.52 1.88 -13.95
CA GLY A 234 12.07 1.94 -14.16
C GLY A 234 11.68 2.50 -15.52
N HIS A 235 10.43 2.96 -15.60
CA HIS A 235 9.85 3.49 -16.84
C HIS A 235 9.81 5.02 -16.90
N SER A 236 9.87 5.70 -15.76
CA SER A 236 9.81 7.16 -15.61
C SER A 236 10.89 7.63 -14.62
N ILE A 237 11.45 8.83 -14.79
CA ILE A 237 12.45 9.37 -13.84
C ILE A 237 11.75 9.78 -12.55
N GLU A 238 10.55 10.34 -12.67
CA GLU A 238 9.74 10.84 -11.57
C GLU A 238 9.44 9.73 -10.54
N THR A 239 9.20 8.50 -11.00
CA THR A 239 8.99 7.34 -10.11
C THR A 239 10.28 6.82 -9.46
N LEU A 240 11.44 7.29 -9.87
CA LEU A 240 12.73 6.82 -9.33
C LEU A 240 13.36 7.82 -8.35
N LEU A 241 13.09 9.11 -8.52
CA LEU A 241 13.69 10.16 -7.67
C LEU A 241 13.28 10.05 -6.20
N LEU A 242 11.98 9.85 -5.93
CA LEU A 242 11.50 9.72 -4.55
C LEU A 242 12.18 8.58 -3.79
N PRO A 243 12.13 7.32 -4.26
CA PRO A 243 12.78 6.22 -3.55
C PRO A 243 14.31 6.42 -3.47
N LEU A 244 14.96 7.01 -4.48
CA LEU A 244 16.39 7.31 -4.42
C LEU A 244 16.68 8.25 -3.26
N ASN A 245 15.92 9.34 -3.17
CA ASN A 245 16.04 10.32 -2.10
C ASN A 245 15.77 9.70 -0.72
N VAL A 246 14.79 8.79 -0.61
CA VAL A 246 14.49 8.05 0.62
C VAL A 246 15.69 7.22 1.08
N ILE A 247 16.25 6.39 0.20
CA ILE A 247 17.37 5.51 0.58
C ILE A 247 18.63 6.30 0.91
N VAL A 248 19.00 7.28 0.08
CA VAL A 248 20.24 8.05 0.33
C VAL A 248 20.14 8.87 1.62
N THR A 249 18.94 9.36 1.97
CA THR A 249 18.74 10.08 3.24
C THR A 249 18.72 9.14 4.44
N ALA A 250 18.15 7.93 4.32
CA ALA A 250 18.25 6.92 5.38
C ALA A 250 19.71 6.54 5.67
N LEU A 251 20.51 6.33 4.63
CA LEU A 251 21.95 6.06 4.79
C LEU A 251 22.72 7.27 5.35
N ALA A 252 22.32 8.48 4.99
CA ALA A 252 22.92 9.69 5.54
C ALA A 252 22.59 9.89 7.03
N ASP A 253 21.42 9.45 7.49
CA ASP A 253 21.05 9.45 8.92
C ASP A 253 21.97 8.52 9.75
N ARG A 254 22.55 7.49 9.10
CA ARG A 254 23.62 6.64 9.67
C ARG A 254 25.04 7.21 9.49
N GLY A 255 25.17 8.48 9.13
CA GLY A 255 26.46 9.18 8.98
C GLY A 255 27.07 9.10 7.58
N GLY A 256 26.38 8.48 6.61
CA GLY A 256 26.82 8.41 5.22
C GLY A 256 26.94 9.78 4.55
N LYS A 257 27.95 9.95 3.69
CA LYS A 257 28.13 11.14 2.87
C LYS A 257 27.60 10.89 1.47
N ILE A 258 26.62 11.69 1.05
CA ILE A 258 25.96 11.54 -0.25
C ILE A 258 26.80 12.23 -1.33
N TYR A 259 27.00 11.52 -2.44
CA TYR A 259 27.62 12.01 -3.66
C TYR A 259 26.66 11.81 -4.81
N SER A 260 26.52 12.85 -5.63
CA SER A 260 25.73 12.77 -6.85
C SER A 260 26.44 11.94 -7.93
N VAL A 261 25.69 11.54 -8.97
CA VAL A 261 26.17 10.79 -10.13
C VAL A 261 25.68 11.48 -11.39
N GLU A 262 26.55 11.65 -12.37
CA GLU A 262 26.15 12.09 -13.71
C GLU A 262 25.54 10.93 -14.49
N VAL A 263 24.23 10.95 -14.71
CA VAL A 263 23.54 9.96 -15.55
C VAL A 263 23.40 10.50 -16.97
N LYS A 264 24.19 9.94 -17.88
CA LYS A 264 24.35 10.35 -19.27
C LYS A 264 23.44 9.52 -20.17
N TYR A 265 22.28 10.07 -20.50
CA TYR A 265 21.40 9.54 -21.55
C TYR A 265 21.89 9.97 -22.94
N PRO A 266 21.44 9.32 -24.03
CA PRO A 266 21.86 9.69 -25.38
C PRO A 266 21.61 11.17 -25.73
N GLU A 267 20.51 11.75 -25.24
CA GLU A 267 20.09 13.12 -25.58
C GLU A 267 20.28 14.13 -24.43
N LYS A 268 20.61 13.68 -23.21
CA LYS A 268 20.73 14.56 -22.04
C LYS A 268 21.55 13.97 -20.91
N THR A 269 22.13 14.81 -20.08
CA THR A 269 22.73 14.41 -18.80
C THR A 269 21.87 14.94 -17.67
N ILE A 270 21.61 14.10 -16.66
CA ILE A 270 21.00 14.51 -15.39
C ILE A 270 21.97 14.21 -14.25
N VAL A 271 21.83 14.92 -13.14
CA VAL A 271 22.62 14.70 -11.93
C VAL A 271 21.67 14.27 -10.81
N THR A 272 21.93 13.13 -10.19
CA THR A 272 21.08 12.56 -9.12
C THR A 272 21.93 12.14 -7.93
N PRO A 273 21.43 12.16 -6.68
CA PRO A 273 20.08 12.56 -6.28
C PRO A 273 19.91 14.08 -6.27
N ASP A 274 18.68 14.54 -6.42
CA ASP A 274 18.30 15.93 -6.18
C ASP A 274 17.55 16.03 -4.86
N LEU A 275 18.22 16.58 -3.84
CA LEU A 275 17.69 16.78 -2.49
C LEU A 275 17.20 18.22 -2.25
N THR A 276 17.04 19.01 -3.31
CA THR A 276 16.53 20.37 -3.20
C THR A 276 15.13 20.35 -2.57
N PRO A 277 14.90 21.09 -1.46
CA PRO A 277 13.58 21.19 -0.86
C PRO A 277 12.53 21.68 -1.87
N LYS A 278 11.37 21.03 -1.84
CA LYS A 278 10.20 21.50 -2.59
C LYS A 278 9.51 22.58 -1.79
N LYS A 279 8.71 23.42 -2.45
CA LYS A 279 7.98 24.53 -1.82
C LYS A 279 6.50 24.49 -2.13
N PHE A 280 5.68 24.94 -1.18
CA PHE A 280 4.25 25.03 -1.31
C PHE A 280 3.71 26.26 -0.59
N ASP A 281 2.74 26.95 -1.19
CA ASP A 281 2.15 28.16 -0.60
C ASP A 281 0.92 27.78 0.23
N ILE A 282 0.89 28.20 1.49
CA ILE A 282 -0.27 28.01 2.38
C ILE A 282 -0.92 29.33 2.80
N ASN A 283 -2.22 29.26 3.07
CA ASN A 283 -3.00 30.34 3.64
C ASN A 283 -3.35 30.00 5.11
N LEU A 284 -2.90 30.83 6.05
CA LEU A 284 -3.06 30.58 7.49
C LEU A 284 -4.52 30.61 7.94
N ASP A 285 -5.36 31.47 7.34
CA ASP A 285 -6.78 31.54 7.67
C ASP A 285 -7.52 30.28 7.19
N TYR A 286 -7.12 29.74 6.04
CA TYR A 286 -7.59 28.44 5.58
C TYR A 286 -7.18 27.33 6.55
N CYS A 287 -5.94 27.30 7.02
CA CYS A 287 -5.47 26.32 8.00
C CYS A 287 -6.31 26.36 9.28
N ARG A 288 -6.51 27.55 9.88
CA ARG A 288 -7.36 27.73 11.08
C ARG A 288 -8.78 27.23 10.85
N LYS A 289 -9.37 27.59 9.70
CA LYS A 289 -10.74 27.20 9.36
C LYS A 289 -10.90 25.69 9.26
N ILE A 290 -9.95 24.98 8.65
CA ILE A 290 -10.00 23.53 8.50
C ILE A 290 -9.70 22.82 9.81
N LEU A 291 -8.72 23.30 10.59
CA LEU A 291 -8.38 22.74 11.90
C LEU A 291 -9.50 22.95 12.93
N GLY A 292 -10.30 24.01 12.77
CA GLY A 292 -11.25 24.44 13.81
C GLY A 292 -10.56 25.03 15.04
N LEU A 293 -9.30 25.46 14.92
CA LEU A 293 -8.49 25.99 16.02
C LEU A 293 -8.14 27.46 15.80
N SER A 294 -8.16 28.23 16.88
CA SER A 294 -7.78 29.66 16.88
C SER A 294 -6.28 29.84 17.20
N LEU A 295 -5.41 29.20 16.40
CA LEU A 295 -3.96 29.28 16.58
C LEU A 295 -3.38 30.59 16.03
N THR A 296 -2.41 31.17 16.73
CA THR A 296 -1.59 32.29 16.26
C THR A 296 -0.68 31.88 15.09
N ASP A 297 -0.16 32.85 14.34
CA ASP A 297 0.80 32.59 13.26
C ASP A 297 2.04 31.85 13.81
N GLU A 298 2.53 32.29 14.98
CA GLU A 298 3.72 31.78 15.63
C GLU A 298 3.55 30.32 16.10
N GLU A 299 2.37 29.97 16.63
CA GLU A 299 2.03 28.59 17.00
C GLU A 299 2.00 27.67 15.76
N ILE A 300 1.37 28.11 14.67
CA ILE A 300 1.35 27.33 13.41
C ILE A 300 2.77 27.12 12.89
N ILE A 301 3.61 28.16 12.91
CA ILE A 301 5.02 28.07 12.48
C ILE A 301 5.80 27.07 13.35
N ALA A 302 5.61 27.08 14.67
CA ALA A 302 6.26 26.14 15.58
C ALA A 302 5.82 24.70 15.31
N LEU A 303 4.53 24.46 15.07
CA LEU A 303 4.00 23.14 14.71
C LEU A 303 4.57 22.65 13.38
N LEU A 304 4.63 23.51 12.36
CA LEU A 304 5.22 23.16 11.06
C LEU A 304 6.71 22.84 11.15
N LYS A 305 7.46 23.58 11.97
CA LYS A 305 8.87 23.28 12.24
C LYS A 305 9.06 21.91 12.89
N ARG A 306 8.21 21.55 13.87
CA ARG A 306 8.19 20.20 14.47
C ARG A 306 7.81 19.13 13.45
N ALA A 307 6.91 19.43 12.51
CA ALA A 307 6.56 18.57 11.37
C ALA A 307 7.60 18.58 10.22
N ARG A 308 8.85 18.99 10.50
CA ARG A 308 9.99 18.98 9.56
C ARG A 308 9.85 19.92 8.34
N TYR A 309 9.16 21.06 8.49
CA TYR A 309 9.11 22.11 7.47
C TYR A 309 10.05 23.29 7.77
N ASN A 310 10.64 23.86 6.72
CA ASN A 310 11.25 25.18 6.78
C ASN A 310 10.24 26.22 6.29
N ILE A 311 10.30 27.43 6.84
CA ILE A 311 9.23 28.42 6.69
C ILE A 311 9.80 29.76 6.24
N GLU A 312 9.17 30.35 5.22
CA GLU A 312 9.40 31.72 4.80
C GLU A 312 8.10 32.53 4.90
N LYS A 313 8.10 33.55 5.76
CA LYS A 313 6.92 34.41 6.00
C LYS A 313 6.89 35.55 4.98
N ASN A 314 5.82 35.64 4.19
CA ASN A 314 5.60 36.74 3.24
C ASN A 314 4.22 37.37 3.42
N LYS A 315 4.14 38.42 4.26
CA LYS A 315 2.90 39.11 4.63
C LYS A 315 1.83 38.12 5.14
N ASN A 316 0.81 37.83 4.32
CA ASN A 316 -0.32 36.94 4.65
C ASN A 316 -0.22 35.55 4.01
N LYS A 317 0.84 35.28 3.25
CA LYS A 317 1.13 33.95 2.70
C LYS A 317 2.37 33.39 3.36
N LEU A 318 2.34 32.10 3.62
CA LEU A 318 3.47 31.40 4.21
C LEU A 318 3.93 30.36 3.19
N VAL A 319 5.18 30.48 2.77
CA VAL A 319 5.80 29.50 1.88
C VAL A 319 6.43 28.44 2.78
N VAL A 320 5.92 27.22 2.70
CA VAL A 320 6.50 26.07 3.39
C VAL A 320 7.46 25.37 2.43
N TYR A 321 8.60 24.97 2.96
CA TYR A 321 9.55 24.11 2.28
C TYR A 321 9.52 22.75 2.96
N TYR A 322 9.54 21.69 2.15
CA TYR A 322 9.48 20.31 2.62
C TYR A 322 10.55 19.46 1.92
N PRO A 323 11.03 18.39 2.57
CA PRO A 323 12.15 17.59 2.08
C PRO A 323 11.86 16.90 0.75
N ALA A 324 12.90 16.68 -0.04
CA ALA A 324 12.81 16.00 -1.34
C ALA A 324 12.49 14.50 -1.25
N TYR A 325 12.60 13.89 -0.06
CA TYR A 325 12.14 12.53 0.23
C TYR A 325 10.64 12.45 0.54
N ARG A 326 9.92 13.58 0.50
CA ARG A 326 8.45 13.65 0.56
C ARG A 326 7.86 14.02 -0.80
N ASN A 327 6.75 13.36 -1.15
CA ASN A 327 5.98 13.63 -2.36
C ASN A 327 4.47 13.56 -2.14
N ASP A 328 4.06 13.47 -0.88
CA ASP A 328 2.68 13.41 -0.41
C ASP A 328 2.03 14.81 -0.34
N ILE A 329 2.83 15.87 -0.27
CA ILE A 329 2.33 17.26 -0.21
C ILE A 329 1.93 17.75 -1.60
N MET A 330 0.62 17.75 -1.88
CA MET A 330 0.02 18.15 -3.15
C MET A 330 -1.03 19.25 -2.98
N HIS A 331 -1.55 19.44 -1.77
CA HIS A 331 -2.59 20.40 -1.41
C HIS A 331 -2.30 21.03 -0.04
N GLN A 332 -2.85 22.23 0.23
CA GLN A 332 -2.77 22.85 1.57
C GLN A 332 -3.35 21.97 2.69
N ARG A 333 -4.13 20.94 2.34
CA ARG A 333 -4.74 20.01 3.32
C ARG A 333 -3.70 19.05 3.89
N ASP A 334 -2.72 18.65 3.11
CA ASP A 334 -1.64 17.76 3.55
C ASP A 334 -0.77 18.50 4.59
N VAL A 335 -0.52 19.79 4.38
CA VAL A 335 0.14 20.65 5.37
C VAL A 335 -0.72 20.85 6.62
N VAL A 336 -2.05 20.96 6.47
CA VAL A 336 -2.97 21.04 7.62
C VAL A 336 -3.01 19.74 8.42
N GLU A 337 -2.93 18.58 7.76
CA GLU A 337 -2.81 17.28 8.42
C GLU A 337 -1.56 17.23 9.30
N ASP A 338 -0.40 17.64 8.76
CA ASP A 338 0.84 17.68 9.53
C ASP A 338 0.77 18.65 10.72
N ILE A 339 0.09 19.80 10.57
CA ILE A 339 -0.16 20.71 11.71
C ILE A 339 -1.03 20.02 12.77
N ALA A 340 -2.08 19.30 12.36
CA ALA A 340 -2.97 18.60 13.28
C ALA A 340 -2.24 17.48 14.05
N ILE A 341 -1.39 16.72 13.36
CA ILE A 341 -0.55 15.68 13.97
C ILE A 341 0.44 16.31 14.96
N ALA A 342 1.16 17.37 14.57
CA ALA A 342 2.10 18.06 15.45
C ALA A 342 1.42 18.70 16.67
N TYR A 343 0.17 19.16 16.52
CA TYR A 343 -0.66 19.71 17.61
C TYR A 343 -1.13 18.63 18.60
N ASN A 344 -1.11 17.36 18.18
CA ASN A 344 -1.75 16.21 18.82
C ASN A 344 -3.28 16.29 18.75
N LEU A 345 -3.88 15.42 17.93
CA LEU A 345 -5.33 15.34 17.70
C LEU A 345 -6.13 15.15 19.00
N ASN A 346 -5.56 14.48 20.01
CA ASN A 346 -6.22 14.28 21.31
C ASN A 346 -6.46 15.59 22.07
N ASN A 347 -5.77 16.68 21.69
CA ASN A 347 -5.98 18.01 22.26
C ASN A 347 -7.15 18.77 21.60
N MET A 348 -7.71 18.26 20.50
CA MET A 348 -8.85 18.87 19.82
C MET A 348 -10.16 18.52 20.54
N LYS A 349 -10.99 19.53 20.80
CA LYS A 349 -12.30 19.32 21.43
C LYS A 349 -13.33 18.96 20.36
N PRO A 350 -14.05 17.82 20.50
CA PRO A 350 -15.14 17.49 19.59
C PRO A 350 -16.24 18.55 19.64
N GLU A 351 -16.78 18.92 18.47
CA GLU A 351 -17.93 19.82 18.34
C GLU A 351 -19.06 19.12 17.58
N THR A 352 -20.30 19.33 18.02
CA THR A 352 -21.47 18.81 17.31
C THR A 352 -21.76 19.66 16.06
N PRO A 353 -21.86 19.05 14.87
CA PRO A 353 -22.16 19.81 13.66
C PRO A 353 -23.59 20.38 13.71
N LYS A 354 -23.71 21.68 13.41
CA LYS A 354 -25.00 22.38 13.38
C LYS A 354 -25.68 22.20 12.02
N LEU A 355 -26.31 21.05 11.82
CA LEU A 355 -27.01 20.71 10.58
C LEU A 355 -28.53 20.93 10.73
N PRO A 356 -29.18 21.74 9.87
CA PRO A 356 -30.62 21.93 9.89
C PRO A 356 -31.33 20.81 9.11
N THR A 357 -31.11 19.55 9.49
CA THR A 357 -31.65 18.39 8.77
C THR A 357 -32.40 17.45 9.72
N ILE A 358 -33.46 16.82 9.19
CA ILE A 358 -34.21 15.74 9.85
C ILE A 358 -33.92 14.46 9.07
N GLY A 359 -33.40 13.44 9.74
CA GLY A 359 -33.21 12.13 9.14
C GLY A 359 -34.53 11.36 9.02
N ARG A 360 -34.67 10.56 7.96
CA ARG A 360 -35.76 9.57 7.81
C ARG A 360 -35.19 8.28 7.23
N GLY A 361 -35.84 7.15 7.50
CA GLY A 361 -35.53 5.88 6.86
C GLY A 361 -35.83 5.92 5.36
N LEU A 362 -35.26 4.99 4.61
CA LEU A 362 -35.71 4.72 3.26
C LEU A 362 -37.01 3.94 3.33
N GLU A 363 -38.03 4.35 2.58
CA GLU A 363 -39.38 3.74 2.59
C GLU A 363 -39.33 2.22 2.36
N ILE A 364 -38.41 1.74 1.51
CA ILE A 364 -38.22 0.30 1.28
C ILE A 364 -37.68 -0.45 2.50
N GLU A 365 -36.81 0.17 3.30
CA GLU A 365 -36.29 -0.45 4.52
C GLU A 365 -37.37 -0.50 5.60
N GLU A 366 -38.13 0.58 5.77
CA GLU A 366 -39.28 0.61 6.69
C GLU A 366 -40.32 -0.46 6.31
N PHE A 367 -40.56 -0.65 5.00
CA PHE A 367 -41.42 -1.71 4.49
C PHE A 367 -40.84 -3.11 4.74
N CYS A 368 -39.53 -3.31 4.50
CA CYS A 368 -38.86 -4.58 4.78
C CYS A 368 -38.86 -4.93 6.26
N ASP A 369 -38.67 -3.95 7.16
CA ASP A 369 -38.73 -4.15 8.61
C ASP A 369 -40.14 -4.53 9.06
N THR A 370 -41.17 -3.92 8.47
CA THR A 370 -42.56 -4.32 8.69
C THR A 370 -42.79 -5.79 8.29
N ILE A 371 -42.26 -6.22 7.15
CA ILE A 371 -42.33 -7.62 6.71
C ILE A 371 -41.61 -8.54 7.70
N ARG A 372 -40.41 -8.16 8.19
CA ARG A 372 -39.65 -8.96 9.16
C ARG A 372 -40.44 -9.17 10.44
N GLU A 373 -41.00 -8.11 11.01
CA GLU A 373 -41.83 -8.17 12.22
C GLU A 373 -43.05 -9.10 12.04
N ILE A 374 -43.73 -9.02 10.89
CA ILE A 374 -44.85 -9.92 10.59
C ILE A 374 -44.38 -11.38 10.53
N MET A 375 -43.29 -11.66 9.81
CA MET A 375 -42.77 -13.02 9.66
C MET A 375 -42.30 -13.62 11.00
N ILE A 376 -41.69 -12.80 11.87
CA ILE A 376 -41.35 -13.18 13.25
C ILE A 376 -42.63 -13.50 14.04
N GLY A 377 -43.66 -12.66 13.93
CA GLY A 377 -44.96 -12.89 14.54
C GLY A 377 -45.66 -14.18 14.07
N LEU A 378 -45.39 -14.62 12.83
CA LEU A 378 -45.86 -15.90 12.27
C LEU A 378 -45.01 -17.10 12.73
N GLY A 379 -43.99 -16.87 13.55
CA GLY A 379 -43.12 -17.90 14.11
C GLY A 379 -42.01 -18.37 13.18
N PHE A 380 -41.64 -17.56 12.18
CA PHE A 380 -40.44 -17.81 11.37
C PHE A 380 -39.21 -17.16 12.01
N GLN A 381 -38.06 -17.82 11.87
CA GLN A 381 -36.76 -17.31 12.25
C GLN A 381 -36.09 -16.65 11.04
N GLU A 382 -35.68 -15.37 11.17
CA GLU A 382 -34.91 -14.72 10.11
C GLU A 382 -33.51 -15.35 10.02
N ILE A 383 -33.07 -15.60 8.80
CA ILE A 383 -31.70 -16.00 8.48
C ILE A 383 -31.10 -15.01 7.48
N MET A 384 -29.77 -14.96 7.44
CA MET A 384 -29.02 -14.12 6.50
C MET A 384 -28.06 -14.99 5.71
N THR A 385 -28.34 -15.17 4.41
CA THR A 385 -27.49 -15.96 3.52
C THR A 385 -26.57 -15.08 2.66
N PHE A 386 -25.50 -15.67 2.13
CA PHE A 386 -24.59 -14.96 1.24
C PHE A 386 -25.29 -14.52 -0.05
N SER A 387 -24.98 -13.31 -0.52
CA SER A 387 -25.42 -12.84 -1.84
C SER A 387 -24.64 -13.50 -2.98
N LEU A 388 -23.43 -14.00 -2.69
CA LEU A 388 -22.60 -14.78 -3.62
C LEU A 388 -22.87 -16.26 -3.49
N THR A 389 -23.02 -16.91 -4.64
CA THR A 389 -23.28 -18.34 -4.80
C THR A 389 -22.75 -18.79 -6.16
N ASN A 390 -23.31 -19.83 -6.74
CA ASN A 390 -22.94 -20.38 -8.04
C ASN A 390 -24.18 -20.85 -8.79
N LYS A 391 -24.06 -21.00 -10.11
CA LYS A 391 -25.15 -21.45 -11.00
C LYS A 391 -25.65 -22.86 -10.67
N GLU A 392 -24.79 -23.73 -10.11
CA GLU A 392 -25.20 -25.07 -9.67
C GLU A 392 -26.23 -25.00 -8.54
N ASN A 393 -25.98 -24.17 -7.53
CA ASN A 393 -26.92 -23.93 -6.44
C ASN A 393 -28.18 -23.21 -6.94
N LEU A 394 -28.03 -22.18 -7.77
CA LEU A 394 -29.17 -21.38 -8.25
C LEU A 394 -30.14 -22.16 -9.13
N PHE A 395 -29.65 -23.06 -9.98
CA PHE A 395 -30.46 -23.67 -11.05
C PHE A 395 -30.41 -25.20 -11.06
N VAL A 396 -29.22 -25.78 -11.04
CA VAL A 396 -29.03 -27.23 -11.24
C VAL A 396 -29.64 -28.03 -10.09
N LYS A 397 -29.31 -27.69 -8.83
CA LYS A 397 -29.87 -28.36 -7.64
C LYS A 397 -31.36 -28.09 -7.46
N MET A 398 -31.83 -26.96 -7.98
CA MET A 398 -33.23 -26.58 -8.00
C MET A 398 -34.02 -27.27 -9.12
N ASN A 399 -33.34 -28.00 -10.00
CA ASN A 399 -33.91 -28.68 -11.16
C ASN A 399 -34.73 -27.74 -12.06
N ILE A 400 -34.20 -26.54 -12.29
CA ILE A 400 -34.78 -25.55 -13.20
C ILE A 400 -33.80 -25.21 -14.32
N LYS A 401 -34.33 -24.61 -15.39
CA LYS A 401 -33.51 -24.11 -16.50
C LYS A 401 -32.55 -23.04 -15.99
N GLU A 402 -31.29 -23.14 -16.38
CA GLU A 402 -30.30 -22.09 -16.13
C GLU A 402 -30.69 -20.79 -16.86
N GLU A 403 -30.60 -19.69 -16.13
CA GLU A 403 -30.81 -18.33 -16.63
C GLU A 403 -29.52 -17.51 -16.50
N ASP A 404 -29.45 -16.41 -17.26
CA ASP A 404 -28.35 -15.48 -17.16
C ASP A 404 -28.37 -14.75 -15.81
N VAL A 405 -27.21 -14.72 -15.15
CA VAL A 405 -27.00 -14.06 -13.86
C VAL A 405 -25.70 -13.25 -13.89
N CYS A 406 -25.54 -12.34 -12.94
CA CYS A 406 -24.30 -11.57 -12.83
C CYS A 406 -23.17 -12.46 -12.27
N GLU A 407 -22.13 -12.67 -13.07
CA GLU A 407 -20.99 -13.54 -12.75
C GLU A 407 -19.72 -12.74 -12.41
N ILE A 408 -18.91 -13.27 -11.50
CA ILE A 408 -17.59 -12.71 -11.16
C ILE A 408 -16.57 -13.18 -12.19
N ALA A 409 -15.83 -12.26 -12.80
CA ALA A 409 -14.85 -12.57 -13.84
C ALA A 409 -13.68 -13.44 -13.33
N ASN A 410 -13.18 -13.19 -12.12
CA ASN A 410 -12.05 -13.91 -11.52
C ASN A 410 -12.43 -14.36 -10.09
N PRO A 411 -13.32 -15.37 -9.95
CA PRO A 411 -13.79 -15.81 -8.65
C PRO A 411 -12.68 -16.54 -7.88
N VAL A 412 -12.54 -16.25 -6.60
CA VAL A 412 -11.55 -16.90 -5.71
C VAL A 412 -11.94 -18.33 -5.34
N SER A 413 -13.21 -18.70 -5.53
CA SER A 413 -13.76 -20.02 -5.21
C SER A 413 -14.88 -20.37 -6.19
N SER A 414 -14.98 -21.65 -6.55
CA SER A 414 -16.08 -22.19 -7.36
C SER A 414 -17.44 -22.06 -6.68
N SER A 415 -17.47 -21.85 -5.35
CA SER A 415 -18.71 -21.61 -4.62
C SER A 415 -19.27 -20.21 -4.83
N TRP A 416 -18.44 -19.24 -5.22
CA TRP A 416 -18.75 -17.81 -5.28
C TRP A 416 -18.48 -17.25 -6.68
N THR A 417 -19.15 -17.82 -7.68
CA THR A 417 -19.00 -17.46 -9.10
C THR A 417 -20.07 -16.51 -9.60
N ALA A 418 -21.22 -16.41 -8.92
CA ALA A 418 -22.36 -15.60 -9.34
C ALA A 418 -23.08 -14.93 -8.17
N LEU A 419 -23.74 -13.80 -8.43
CA LEU A 419 -24.70 -13.18 -7.53
C LEU A 419 -26.06 -13.89 -7.62
N ARG A 420 -26.75 -14.04 -6.48
CA ARG A 420 -28.09 -14.63 -6.44
C ARG A 420 -29.13 -13.73 -7.11
N ASN A 421 -30.00 -14.31 -7.94
CA ASN A 421 -31.18 -13.65 -8.55
C ASN A 421 -32.51 -13.99 -7.81
N TRP A 422 -32.46 -14.88 -6.83
CA TRP A 422 -33.57 -15.30 -5.95
C TRP A 422 -33.05 -15.95 -4.67
N LEU A 423 -33.90 -16.08 -3.65
CA LEU A 423 -33.49 -16.45 -2.27
C LEU A 423 -33.72 -17.92 -1.92
N ILE A 424 -34.70 -18.58 -2.55
CA ILE A 424 -35.09 -19.96 -2.21
C ILE A 424 -33.92 -20.95 -2.24
N PRO A 425 -33.00 -20.93 -3.24
CA PRO A 425 -31.87 -21.86 -3.23
C PRO A 425 -31.00 -21.71 -2.00
N SER A 426 -30.80 -20.48 -1.53
CA SER A 426 -30.01 -20.19 -0.32
C SER A 426 -30.71 -20.70 0.94
N LEU A 427 -32.04 -20.56 1.03
CA LEU A 427 -32.82 -21.12 2.15
C LEU A 427 -32.73 -22.65 2.19
N LEU A 428 -32.83 -23.32 1.03
CA LEU A 428 -32.70 -24.77 0.95
C LEU A 428 -31.29 -25.24 1.26
N GLU A 429 -30.27 -24.52 0.80
CA GLU A 429 -28.88 -24.78 1.17
C GLU A 429 -28.68 -24.66 2.69
N PHE A 430 -29.26 -23.64 3.32
CA PHE A 430 -29.25 -23.50 4.78
C PHE A 430 -29.90 -24.70 5.48
N LEU A 431 -31.12 -25.08 5.09
CA LEU A 431 -31.81 -26.25 5.67
C LEU A 431 -31.02 -27.55 5.43
N SER A 432 -30.37 -27.69 4.27
CA SER A 432 -29.56 -28.87 3.95
C SER A 432 -28.36 -29.06 4.89
N ARG A 433 -27.79 -27.96 5.40
CA ARG A 433 -26.69 -27.95 6.38
C ARG A 433 -27.18 -28.10 7.82
N ASN A 434 -28.44 -27.75 8.07
CA ASN A 434 -29.09 -27.79 9.40
C ASN A 434 -30.05 -28.98 9.59
N LYS A 435 -29.85 -30.09 8.86
CA LYS A 435 -30.64 -31.33 9.04
C LYS A 435 -30.54 -31.96 10.43
N HIS A 436 -29.51 -31.59 11.19
CA HIS A 436 -29.28 -32.06 12.56
C HIS A 436 -30.08 -31.26 13.60
N VAL A 437 -30.72 -30.15 13.20
CA VAL A 437 -31.57 -29.32 14.06
C VAL A 437 -32.98 -29.90 14.09
N ASP A 438 -33.59 -29.89 15.26
CA ASP A 438 -34.93 -30.42 15.47
C ASP A 438 -35.99 -29.71 14.61
N PHE A 439 -36.96 -30.51 14.17
CA PHE A 439 -38.15 -30.01 13.49
C PHE A 439 -39.20 -29.50 14.48
N PRO A 440 -40.07 -28.53 14.09
CA PRO A 440 -40.09 -27.83 12.81
C PRO A 440 -39.06 -26.69 12.71
N GLN A 441 -38.47 -26.55 11.53
CA GLN A 441 -37.65 -25.39 11.17
C GLN A 441 -38.48 -24.46 10.26
N LYS A 442 -38.81 -23.26 10.75
CA LYS A 442 -39.46 -22.21 9.97
C LYS A 442 -38.48 -21.06 9.78
N ILE A 443 -38.01 -20.85 8.56
CA ILE A 443 -37.00 -19.83 8.26
C ILE A 443 -37.47 -18.85 7.18
N PHE A 444 -36.99 -17.62 7.25
CA PHE A 444 -37.22 -16.64 6.20
C PHE A 444 -36.02 -15.71 6.01
N GLU A 445 -35.97 -15.04 4.87
CA GLU A 445 -34.99 -13.98 4.61
C GLU A 445 -35.68 -12.86 3.81
N VAL A 446 -35.48 -11.62 4.24
CA VAL A 446 -35.72 -10.42 3.43
C VAL A 446 -34.38 -9.90 2.96
N GLY A 447 -34.04 -10.15 1.70
CA GLY A 447 -32.69 -9.97 1.19
C GLY A 447 -32.64 -9.42 -0.24
N ASP A 448 -31.49 -8.83 -0.58
CA ASP A 448 -31.23 -8.36 -1.94
C ASP A 448 -30.93 -9.51 -2.89
N VAL A 449 -31.45 -9.37 -4.11
CA VAL A 449 -31.06 -10.18 -5.25
C VAL A 449 -30.75 -9.27 -6.43
N VAL A 450 -29.86 -9.73 -7.30
CA VAL A 450 -29.40 -8.97 -8.46
C VAL A 450 -29.98 -9.60 -9.72
N ILE A 451 -30.64 -8.79 -10.54
CA ILE A 451 -31.16 -9.17 -11.85
C ILE A 451 -30.44 -8.38 -12.94
N ILE A 452 -30.32 -8.95 -14.13
CA ILE A 452 -29.77 -8.27 -15.31
C ILE A 452 -30.82 -7.27 -15.81
N ASP A 453 -30.37 -6.03 -16.06
CA ASP A 453 -31.19 -4.93 -16.58
C ASP A 453 -30.33 -4.11 -17.57
N GLU A 454 -30.30 -4.54 -18.83
CA GLU A 454 -29.44 -3.98 -19.90
C GLU A 454 -29.68 -2.48 -20.18
N ILE A 455 -30.79 -1.91 -19.69
CA ILE A 455 -31.12 -0.49 -19.89
C ILE A 455 -30.37 0.39 -18.89
N ARG A 456 -29.99 -0.16 -17.73
CA ARG A 456 -29.26 0.58 -16.69
C ARG A 456 -27.78 0.71 -17.05
N GLU A 457 -27.16 1.79 -16.57
CA GLU A 457 -25.73 2.05 -16.72
C GLU A 457 -24.87 0.84 -16.26
N THR A 458 -25.21 0.27 -15.11
CA THR A 458 -24.52 -0.89 -14.53
C THR A 458 -25.00 -2.24 -15.07
N LYS A 459 -25.93 -2.23 -16.05
CA LYS A 459 -26.59 -3.40 -16.64
C LYS A 459 -27.26 -4.36 -15.65
N THR A 460 -27.53 -3.87 -14.44
CA THR A 460 -28.00 -4.67 -13.31
C THR A 460 -28.97 -3.86 -12.46
N LYS A 461 -29.89 -4.57 -11.80
CA LYS A 461 -30.83 -4.00 -10.85
C LYS A 461 -30.88 -4.86 -9.58
N THR A 462 -30.71 -4.23 -8.43
CA THR A 462 -30.93 -4.86 -7.13
C THR A 462 -32.40 -4.73 -6.74
N ILE A 463 -33.01 -5.83 -6.30
CA ILE A 463 -34.38 -5.86 -5.78
C ILE A 463 -34.43 -6.58 -4.44
N ARG A 464 -35.23 -6.07 -3.50
CA ARG A 464 -35.54 -6.75 -2.24
C ARG A 464 -36.56 -7.85 -2.50
N LYS A 465 -36.28 -9.07 -2.02
CA LYS A 465 -37.24 -10.18 -2.03
C LYS A 465 -37.43 -10.71 -0.61
N LEU A 466 -38.63 -11.19 -0.32
CA LEU A 466 -38.90 -12.09 0.79
C LEU A 466 -38.92 -13.52 0.24
N ALA A 467 -38.28 -14.44 0.95
CA ALA A 467 -38.54 -15.87 0.80
C ALA A 467 -38.63 -16.52 2.17
N CYS A 468 -39.42 -17.60 2.27
CA CYS A 468 -39.52 -18.40 3.48
C CYS A 468 -39.61 -19.89 3.15
N ALA A 469 -39.24 -20.73 4.10
CA ALA A 469 -39.28 -22.18 3.98
C ALA A 469 -39.66 -22.81 5.32
N ILE A 470 -40.45 -23.88 5.27
CA ILE A 470 -40.82 -24.71 6.42
C ILE A 470 -40.28 -26.12 6.16
N SER A 471 -39.58 -26.67 7.15
CA SER A 471 -39.10 -28.05 7.14
C SER A 471 -39.56 -28.74 8.43
N ASP A 472 -40.35 -29.80 8.28
CA ASP A 472 -40.83 -30.64 9.37
C ASP A 472 -40.91 -32.10 8.90
N SER A 473 -41.06 -33.03 9.84
CA SER A 473 -41.38 -34.44 9.64
C SER A 473 -42.63 -34.66 8.76
N LYS A 474 -43.61 -33.76 8.82
CA LYS A 474 -44.76 -33.67 7.90
C LYS A 474 -45.05 -32.20 7.64
N VAL A 475 -44.94 -31.79 6.38
CA VAL A 475 -45.28 -30.44 5.92
C VAL A 475 -46.37 -30.54 4.87
N SER A 476 -47.38 -29.67 4.99
CA SER A 476 -48.47 -29.54 4.04
C SER A 476 -48.40 -28.19 3.30
N TYR A 477 -49.01 -28.10 2.11
CA TYR A 477 -49.04 -26.85 1.34
C TYR A 477 -49.85 -25.76 2.08
N GLU A 478 -50.85 -26.18 2.84
CA GLU A 478 -51.76 -25.35 3.60
C GLU A 478 -51.02 -24.50 4.65
N GLU A 479 -49.94 -25.01 5.24
CA GLU A 479 -49.14 -24.28 6.24
C GLU A 479 -48.42 -23.06 5.66
N ILE A 480 -47.76 -23.24 4.51
CA ILE A 480 -47.06 -22.13 3.85
C ILE A 480 -48.04 -21.16 3.20
N SER A 481 -49.14 -21.68 2.64
CA SER A 481 -50.22 -20.87 2.06
C SER A 481 -50.92 -20.01 3.11
N SER A 482 -51.20 -20.56 4.30
CA SER A 482 -51.75 -19.80 5.44
C SER A 482 -50.81 -18.70 5.92
N SER A 483 -49.49 -18.95 5.91
CA SER A 483 -48.49 -17.94 6.26
C SER A 483 -48.46 -16.77 5.25
N LEU A 484 -48.61 -17.08 3.96
CA LEU A 484 -48.73 -16.05 2.90
C LEU A 484 -50.02 -15.23 3.05
N ASP A 485 -51.16 -15.87 3.29
CA ASP A 485 -52.44 -15.18 3.50
C ASP A 485 -52.37 -14.25 4.71
N ALA A 486 -51.79 -14.73 5.82
CA ALA A 486 -51.57 -13.91 7.00
C ALA A 486 -50.64 -12.71 6.73
N LEU A 487 -49.54 -12.92 6.00
CA LEU A 487 -48.64 -11.83 5.61
C LEU A 487 -49.37 -10.77 4.77
N MET A 488 -50.07 -11.18 3.71
CA MET A 488 -50.75 -10.26 2.79
C MET A 488 -51.87 -9.49 3.49
N ARG A 489 -52.64 -10.14 4.38
CA ARG A 489 -53.65 -9.47 5.21
C ARG A 489 -53.05 -8.42 6.14
N ASN A 490 -51.91 -8.71 6.78
CA ASN A 490 -51.24 -7.75 7.66
C ASN A 490 -50.65 -6.57 6.86
N LEU A 491 -50.27 -6.79 5.60
CA LEU A 491 -49.84 -5.73 4.68
C LEU A 491 -51.02 -4.96 4.05
N GLY A 492 -52.26 -5.40 4.24
CA GLY A 492 -53.45 -4.80 3.62
C GLY A 492 -53.53 -5.01 2.11
N ILE A 493 -52.96 -6.08 1.58
CA ILE A 493 -52.92 -6.41 0.15
C ILE A 493 -53.94 -7.52 -0.15
N GLU A 494 -54.87 -7.27 -1.06
CA GLU A 494 -55.71 -8.31 -1.67
C GLU A 494 -54.95 -8.95 -2.84
N TYR A 495 -54.86 -10.28 -2.89
CA TYR A 495 -54.08 -11.02 -3.90
C TYR A 495 -54.80 -12.24 -4.46
#